data_AF-B9TI39-F1
#
_entry.id   AF-B9TI39-F1
#
_cell.length_a   1.000
_cell.length_b   1.000
_cell.length_c   1.000
_cell.angle_alpha   90.00
_cell.angle_beta   90.00
_cell.angle_gamma   90.00
#
_symmetry.space_group_name_H-M   'P 1'
#
loop_
_entity.id
_entity.type
_entity.pdbx_description
1 polymer ?
#
loop_
_entity_poly.entity_id
_entity_poly.type
_entity_poly.pdbx_seq_one_letter_code
_entity_poly.pdbx_strand_id
1 'polypeptide(L)'
;MRIQAAQLAQHLPPKQHLFVLAGDEPLSITEAIDQIRAAARQHGAQERASFTVERYFNWAQVSQFLQSFSLFAEQRILEINIPTGKPGVEGAKALQQLAELPAADTTIIITLPAPDRDMSS
;
A
#
# COMPACT_ATOMS: atom_id res chain seq x y z
N MET A 1 4.84 -1.63 -13.28
CA MET A 1 4.11 -2.68 -14.03
C MET A 1 2.63 -2.52 -13.72
N ARG A 2 1.74 -2.50 -14.73
CA ARG A 2 0.28 -2.44 -14.55
C ARG A 2 -0.29 -3.84 -14.77
N ILE A 3 -1.03 -4.35 -13.80
CA ILE A 3 -1.59 -5.71 -13.81
C ILE A 3 -3.08 -5.58 -13.49
N GLN A 4 -3.93 -6.37 -14.15
CA GLN A 4 -5.34 -6.47 -13.76
C GLN A 4 -5.49 -7.31 -12.49
N ALA A 5 -6.48 -7.01 -11.65
CA ALA A 5 -6.70 -7.71 -10.38
C ALA A 5 -6.78 -9.25 -10.54
N ALA A 6 -7.43 -9.73 -11.61
CA ALA A 6 -7.55 -11.15 -11.92
C ALA A 6 -6.21 -11.85 -12.28
N GLN A 7 -5.19 -11.09 -12.69
CA GLN A 7 -3.87 -11.59 -13.07
C GLN A 7 -2.84 -11.44 -11.95
N LEU A 8 -3.23 -10.86 -10.81
CA LEU A 8 -2.35 -10.52 -9.71
C LEU A 8 -1.69 -11.77 -9.09
N ALA A 9 -2.47 -12.82 -8.86
CA ALA A 9 -1.97 -14.09 -8.31
C ALA A 9 -0.86 -14.75 -9.16
N GLN A 10 -0.87 -14.56 -10.48
CA GLN A 10 0.11 -15.19 -11.39
C GLN A 10 1.41 -14.40 -11.53
N HIS A 11 1.38 -13.11 -11.15
CA HIS A 11 2.47 -12.18 -11.41
C HIS A 11 3.03 -11.54 -10.15
N LEU A 12 2.60 -11.95 -8.96
CA LEU A 12 3.09 -11.41 -7.70
C LEU A 12 4.55 -11.84 -7.49
N PRO A 13 5.54 -10.94 -7.64
CA PRO A 13 6.92 -11.31 -7.46
C PRO A 13 7.17 -11.51 -5.95
N PRO A 14 7.97 -12.51 -5.55
CA PRO A 14 8.19 -12.82 -4.13
C PRO A 14 8.94 -11.72 -3.35
N LYS A 15 9.37 -10.64 -4.01
CA LYS A 15 10.15 -9.53 -3.44
C LYS A 15 9.53 -8.15 -3.72
N GLN A 16 8.28 -8.09 -4.19
CA GLN A 16 7.63 -6.81 -4.45
C GLN A 16 6.93 -6.34 -3.17
N HIS A 17 7.44 -5.25 -2.59
CA HIS A 17 7.00 -4.76 -1.28
C HIS A 17 6.04 -3.57 -1.38
N LEU A 18 5.70 -3.12 -2.60
CA LEU A 18 4.83 -1.96 -2.83
C LEU A 18 3.83 -2.25 -3.96
N PHE A 19 2.55 -2.15 -3.62
CA PHE A 19 1.42 -2.31 -4.53
C PHE A 19 0.59 -1.03 -4.57
N VAL A 20 0.22 -0.61 -5.77
CA VAL A 20 -0.66 0.53 -6.00
C VAL A 20 -1.90 0.03 -6.72
N LEU A 21 -3.04 0.10 -6.05
CA LEU A 21 -4.34 -0.31 -6.53
C LEU A 21 -5.12 0.96 -6.86
N ALA A 22 -5.41 1.16 -8.14
CA ALA A 22 -6.18 2.29 -8.62
C ALA A 22 -7.38 1.77 -9.42
N GLY A 23 -8.59 2.12 -8.99
CA GLY A 23 -9.80 1.67 -9.67
C GLY A 23 -11.08 2.14 -8.99
N ASP A 24 -12.16 2.14 -9.75
CA ASP A 24 -13.49 2.61 -9.30
C ASP A 24 -14.41 1.46 -8.91
N GLU A 25 -13.99 0.22 -9.19
CA GLU A 25 -14.73 -1.00 -8.87
C GLU A 25 -14.35 -1.51 -7.46
N PRO A 26 -15.21 -1.37 -6.44
CA PRO A 26 -14.86 -1.72 -5.07
C PRO A 26 -14.56 -3.21 -4.88
N LEU A 27 -15.25 -4.08 -5.62
CA LEU A 27 -15.05 -5.52 -5.56
C LEU A 27 -13.67 -5.91 -6.08
N SER A 28 -13.30 -5.45 -7.27
CA SER A 28 -12.00 -5.71 -7.89
C SER A 28 -10.83 -5.21 -7.02
N ILE A 29 -10.98 -4.07 -6.35
CA ILE A 29 -10.00 -3.55 -5.39
C ILE A 29 -9.91 -4.45 -4.16
N THR A 30 -11.05 -4.85 -3.58
CA THR A 30 -11.09 -5.72 -2.41
C THR A 30 -10.44 -7.07 -2.68
N GLU A 31 -10.74 -7.68 -3.83
CA GLU A 31 -10.15 -8.96 -4.25
C GLU A 31 -8.63 -8.86 -4.44
N ALA A 32 -8.14 -7.75 -5.01
CA ALA A 32 -6.71 -7.51 -5.16
C ALA A 32 -6.01 -7.36 -3.80
N ILE A 33 -6.61 -6.59 -2.87
CA ILE A 33 -6.10 -6.44 -1.50
C ILE A 33 -6.03 -7.80 -0.81
N ASP A 34 -7.08 -8.61 -0.89
CA ASP A 34 -7.12 -9.91 -0.24
C ASP A 34 -6.11 -10.90 -0.80
N GLN A 35 -5.86 -10.88 -2.11
CA GLN A 35 -4.77 -11.65 -2.73
C GLN A 35 -3.40 -11.24 -2.20
N ILE A 36 -3.12 -9.93 -2.10
CA ILE A 36 -1.84 -9.43 -1.58
C ILE A 36 -1.69 -9.79 -0.10
N ARG A 37 -2.76 -9.64 0.70
CA ARG A 37 -2.76 -10.04 2.11
C ARG A 37 -2.48 -11.53 2.28
N ALA A 38 -3.11 -12.38 1.46
CA ALA A 38 -2.90 -13.82 1.52
C ALA A 38 -1.44 -14.16 1.21
N ALA A 39 -0.85 -13.55 0.18
CA ALA A 39 0.56 -13.75 -0.15
C ALA A 39 1.49 -13.24 0.96
N ALA A 40 1.26 -12.04 1.51
CA ALA A 40 2.07 -11.52 2.61
C ALA A 40 2.01 -12.42 3.86
N ARG A 41 0.84 -12.95 4.20
CA ARG A 41 0.68 -13.93 5.29
C ARG A 41 1.42 -15.24 5.05
N GLN A 42 1.45 -15.73 3.81
CA GLN A 42 2.26 -16.90 3.45
C GLN A 42 3.76 -16.67 3.64
N HIS A 43 4.22 -15.42 3.55
CA HIS A 43 5.59 -15.01 3.84
C HIS A 43 5.82 -14.68 5.33
N GLY A 44 4.85 -14.97 6.21
CA GLY A 44 4.99 -14.79 7.65
C GLY A 44 4.52 -13.43 8.16
N ALA A 45 3.70 -12.71 7.39
CA ALA A 45 3.17 -11.44 7.87
C ALA A 45 2.12 -11.60 8.97
N GLN A 46 2.40 -11.08 10.17
CA GLN A 46 1.52 -11.20 11.34
C GLN A 46 0.88 -9.87 11.73
N GLU A 47 1.57 -8.75 11.49
CA GLU A 47 1.06 -7.42 11.83
C GLU A 47 0.42 -6.74 10.61
N ARG A 48 -0.69 -6.04 10.85
CA ARG A 48 -1.35 -5.20 9.83
C ARG A 48 -1.74 -3.84 10.41
N ALA A 49 -1.29 -2.78 9.76
CA ALA A 49 -1.81 -1.42 9.98
C ALA A 49 -2.58 -0.95 8.75
N SER A 50 -3.73 -0.31 8.96
CA SER A 50 -4.55 0.28 7.89
C SER A 50 -4.84 1.73 8.22
N PHE A 51 -4.55 2.61 7.28
CA PHE A 51 -4.74 4.04 7.40
C PHE A 51 -5.61 4.57 6.26
N THR A 52 -6.60 5.39 6.59
CA THR A 52 -7.40 6.12 5.59
C THR A 52 -7.01 7.58 5.63
N VAL A 53 -6.61 8.13 4.48
CA VAL A 53 -6.19 9.52 4.34
C VAL A 53 -7.43 10.42 4.27
N GLU A 54 -7.62 11.19 5.33
CA GLU A 54 -8.62 12.25 5.44
C GLU A 54 -7.97 13.64 5.45
N ARG A 55 -8.78 14.71 5.48
CA ARG A 55 -8.32 16.12 5.37
C ARG A 55 -7.21 16.51 6.34
N TYR A 56 -7.13 15.89 7.52
CA TYR A 56 -6.11 16.16 8.55
C TYR A 56 -5.35 14.89 8.93
N PHE A 57 -5.17 13.97 7.98
CA PHE A 57 -4.44 12.74 8.22
C PHE A 57 -2.99 13.03 8.60
N ASN A 58 -2.56 12.49 9.75
CA ASN A 58 -1.20 12.63 10.22
C ASN A 58 -0.30 11.55 9.62
N TRP A 59 0.45 11.93 8.58
CA TRP A 59 1.41 11.06 7.88
C TRP A 59 2.58 10.58 8.75
N ALA A 60 2.84 11.21 9.90
CA ALA A 60 3.87 10.74 10.82
C ALA A 60 3.58 9.31 11.33
N GLN A 61 2.30 8.90 11.41
CA GLN A 61 1.92 7.54 11.81
C GLN A 61 2.41 6.48 10.81
N VAL A 62 2.43 6.82 9.52
CA VAL A 62 2.93 5.93 8.46
C VAL A 62 4.44 5.75 8.61
N SER A 63 5.17 6.86 8.76
CA SER A 63 6.62 6.82 8.99
C SER A 63 6.99 6.09 10.28
N GLN A 64 6.22 6.29 11.36
CA GLN A 64 6.41 5.60 12.64
C GLN A 64 6.22 4.09 12.51
N PHE A 65 5.22 3.64 11.75
CA PHE A 65 5.01 2.20 11.50
C PHE A 65 6.19 1.58 10.74
N LEU A 66 6.75 2.29 9.76
CA LEU A 66 7.90 1.79 8.99
C LEU A 66 9.19 1.77 9.83
N GLN A 67 9.40 2.80 10.65
CA GLN A 67 10.58 2.93 11.51
C GLN A 67 10.48 2.10 12.78
N SER A 68 9.29 1.64 13.16
CA SER A 68 9.18 0.68 14.25
C SER A 68 9.81 -0.63 13.79
N PHE A 69 10.91 -1.00 14.46
CA PHE A 69 11.53 -2.30 14.25
C PHE A 69 10.63 -3.36 14.88
N SER A 70 10.17 -4.31 14.08
CA SER A 70 9.62 -5.54 14.64
C SER A 70 10.76 -6.25 15.36
N LEU A 71 10.67 -6.36 16.69
CA LEU A 71 11.65 -7.09 17.51
C LEU A 71 11.74 -8.57 17.13
N PHE A 72 10.77 -9.07 16.36
CA PHE A 72 10.64 -10.46 15.95
C PHE A 72 10.96 -10.71 14.47
N ALA A 73 11.45 -9.71 13.72
CA ALA A 73 11.72 -9.81 12.28
C ALA A 73 10.53 -10.39 11.49
N GLU A 74 9.32 -10.04 11.91
CA GLU A 74 8.09 -10.50 11.29
C GLU A 74 7.76 -9.60 10.11
N GLN A 75 7.38 -10.22 8.98
CA GLN A 75 6.83 -9.48 7.85
C GLN A 75 5.58 -8.71 8.31
N ARG A 76 5.30 -7.56 7.71
CA ARG A 76 4.16 -6.71 8.09
C ARG A 76 3.39 -6.24 6.87
N ILE A 77 2.15 -5.84 7.10
CA ILE A 77 1.28 -5.27 6.07
C ILE A 77 0.93 -3.84 6.45
N LEU A 78 1.20 -2.89 5.56
CA LEU A 78 0.82 -1.50 5.68
C LEU A 78 -0.18 -1.16 4.56
N GLU A 79 -1.40 -0.81 4.93
CA GLU A 79 -2.46 -0.41 4.00
C GLU A 79 -2.71 1.09 4.12
N ILE A 80 -2.69 1.79 2.99
CA ILE A 80 -2.95 3.23 2.90
C ILE A 80 -4.07 3.43 1.87
N ASN A 81 -5.24 3.86 2.33
CA ASN A 81 -6.36 4.20 1.47
C ASN A 81 -6.41 5.72 1.29
N ILE A 82 -6.46 6.20 0.05
CA ILE A 82 -6.52 7.62 -0.32
C ILE A 82 -7.81 7.85 -1.10
N PRO A 83 -8.97 8.01 -0.44
CA PRO A 83 -10.27 8.10 -1.12
C PRO A 83 -10.37 9.25 -2.12
N THR A 84 -9.63 10.33 -1.91
CA THR A 84 -9.62 11.52 -2.77
C THR A 84 -8.64 11.42 -3.94
N GLY A 85 -7.80 10.37 -3.96
CA GLY A 85 -6.65 10.26 -4.88
C GLY A 85 -5.54 11.30 -4.64
N LYS A 86 -5.71 12.22 -3.68
CA LYS A 86 -4.81 13.35 -3.44
C LYS A 86 -4.16 13.24 -2.07
N PRO A 87 -2.91 12.75 -1.98
CA PRO A 87 -2.16 12.66 -0.72
C PRO A 87 -1.70 14.02 -0.17
N GLY A 88 -1.77 15.09 -0.98
CA GLY A 88 -1.25 16.41 -0.63
C GLY A 88 0.29 16.46 -0.59
N VAL A 89 0.86 17.57 -0.14
CA VAL A 89 2.31 17.79 -0.13
C VAL A 89 3.02 16.86 0.87
N GLU A 90 2.47 16.73 2.07
CA GLU A 90 3.05 15.86 3.11
C GLU A 90 2.97 14.38 2.72
N GLY A 91 1.81 13.97 2.19
CA GLY A 91 1.64 12.61 1.72
C GLY A 91 2.50 12.27 0.52
N ALA A 92 2.68 13.19 -0.43
CA ALA A 92 3.61 12.99 -1.55
C ALA A 92 5.04 12.72 -1.05
N LYS A 93 5.52 13.47 -0.06
CA LYS A 93 6.83 13.23 0.56
C LYS A 93 6.90 11.87 1.28
N ALA A 94 5.87 11.51 2.04
CA ALA A 94 5.82 10.23 2.73
C ALA A 94 5.80 9.05 1.75
N LEU A 95 5.05 9.15 0.65
CA LEU A 95 4.97 8.15 -0.42
C LEU A 95 6.29 8.03 -1.21
N GLN A 96 6.99 9.14 -1.44
CA GLN A 96 8.33 9.13 -2.03
C GLN A 96 9.33 8.39 -1.14
N GLN A 97 9.33 8.69 0.17
CA GLN A 97 10.18 7.99 1.14
C GLN A 97 9.84 6.49 1.20
N LEU A 98 8.56 6.13 1.14
CA LEU A 98 8.11 4.74 1.06
C LEU A 98 8.67 4.01 -0.18
N ALA A 99 8.74 4.69 -1.32
CA ALA A 99 9.27 4.11 -2.56
C ALA A 99 10.81 3.95 -2.54
N GLU A 100 11.51 4.79 -1.79
CA GLU A 100 12.98 4.75 -1.64
C GLU A 100 13.44 3.75 -0.58
N LEU A 101 12.59 3.39 0.38
CA LEU A 101 12.93 2.42 1.41
C LEU A 101 12.92 1.00 0.82
N PRO A 102 14.02 0.23 0.95
CA PRO A 102 13.99 -1.20 0.73
C PRO A 102 13.23 -1.82 1.90
N ALA A 103 11.89 -1.75 1.87
CA ALA A 103 11.01 -2.32 2.87
C ALA A 103 10.98 -3.85 2.72
N ALA A 104 12.12 -4.52 2.91
CA ALA A 104 12.28 -5.96 2.77
C ALA A 104 11.29 -6.75 3.63
N ASP A 105 10.79 -6.13 4.70
CA ASP A 105 9.95 -6.76 5.71
C ASP A 105 8.52 -6.18 5.80
N THR A 106 8.16 -5.23 4.93
CA THR A 106 6.82 -4.63 4.95
C THR A 106 6.20 -4.63 3.56
N THR A 107 5.07 -5.31 3.41
CA THR A 107 4.21 -5.22 2.23
C THR A 107 3.32 -3.99 2.34
N ILE A 108 3.50 -3.04 1.43
CA ILE A 108 2.77 -1.76 1.39
C ILE A 108 1.71 -1.85 0.29
N ILE A 109 0.47 -1.52 0.63
CA ILE A 109 -0.67 -1.49 -0.29
C ILE A 109 -1.25 -0.08 -0.27
N ILE A 110 -1.19 0.62 -1.40
CA ILE A 110 -1.80 1.94 -1.57
C ILE A 110 -3.05 1.78 -2.43
N THR A 111 -4.19 2.23 -1.92
CA THR A 111 -5.46 2.26 -2.65
C THR A 111 -5.83 3.70 -2.99
N LEU A 112 -6.16 3.95 -4.24
CA LEU A 112 -6.68 5.23 -4.71
C LEU A 112 -7.85 4.99 -5.69
N PRO A 113 -8.75 5.98 -5.88
CA PRO A 113 -9.71 5.94 -6.98
C PRO A 113 -8.99 5.83 -8.33
N ALA A 114 -9.71 5.50 -9.41
CA ALA A 114 -9.10 5.53 -10.73
C ALA A 114 -8.51 6.92 -11.00
N PRO A 115 -7.35 6.98 -11.68
CA PRO A 115 -6.75 8.25 -12.03
C PRO A 115 -7.72 9.00 -12.94
N ASP A 116 -8.32 10.06 -12.39
CA ASP A 116 -9.03 11.04 -13.19
C ASP A 116 -8.01 11.65 -14.16
N ARG A 117 -8.40 11.87 -15.42
CA ARG A 117 -7.46 12.30 -16.48
C ARG A 117 -6.74 13.62 -16.17
N ASP A 118 -7.21 14.38 -15.17
CA ASP A 118 -6.66 15.65 -14.69
C ASP A 118 -5.76 15.52 -13.45
N MET A 119 -5.06 14.41 -13.27
CA MET A 119 -4.00 14.29 -12.26
C MET A 119 -2.68 14.91 -12.77
N SER A 120 -2.73 16.18 -13.15
CA SER A 120 -1.58 17.02 -13.52
C SER A 120 -1.71 18.37 -12.85
N SER A 121 -1.09 18.56 -11.70
CA SER A 121 -0.73 19.87 -11.13
C SER A 121 0.32 19.69 -10.04
#